data_AF-A0A952NFA5-F1
#
_entry.id   AF-A0A952NFA5-F1
#
_cell.length_a   1.000
_cell.length_b   1.000
_cell.length_c   1.000
_cell.angle_alpha   90.00
_cell.angle_beta   90.00
_cell.angle_gamma   90.00
#
_symmetry.space_group_name_H-M   'P 1'
#
loop_
_entity.id
_entity.type
_entity.pdbx_description
1 polymer ?
#
loop_
_entity_poly.entity_id
_entity_poly.type
_entity_poly.pdbx_seq_one_letter_code
_entity_poly.pdbx_strand_id
1 'polypeptide(L)'
;MVKCPRCGIEVTELHAVDSDLVSKLQSMGESSLPAQICAGCLSDLRKTAGRATGGALLAQERAKEQHRLQLWKNRVQLIKRARTMMSEKNYSEAAVSYEKYLKILEIVFGCKKGQFLTPEMFKDNARTSELTVVASVYWDLLRIYDTSDKYAERQQIAARQLAQFVRFTPIFPDIIKKAEAFVRQSRNPAIIKSFLKGAAEQRPRCFIATSAFESPWALEVQLLRHFRDSSLKPHAAGRLFIRCYEKTSPAIARFLDRNDALKPLIRAVLRFAVKRIS
;
A
#
# COMPACT_ATOMS: atom_id res chain seq x y z
N MET A 1 -27.49 -16.73 -57.78
CA MET A 1 -26.25 -16.35 -57.07
C MET A 1 -26.06 -14.85 -57.22
N VAL A 2 -25.53 -14.20 -56.20
CA VAL A 2 -25.32 -12.74 -56.16
C VAL A 2 -23.83 -12.48 -55.99
N LYS A 3 -23.30 -11.47 -56.70
CA LYS A 3 -21.89 -11.10 -56.60
C LYS A 3 -21.66 -10.22 -55.37
N CYS A 4 -20.74 -10.60 -54.50
CA CYS A 4 -20.39 -9.79 -53.31
C CYS A 4 -19.76 -8.46 -53.74
N PRO A 5 -20.26 -7.30 -53.28
CA PRO A 5 -19.74 -5.99 -53.69
C PRO A 5 -18.35 -5.67 -53.13
N ARG A 6 -17.85 -6.45 -52.16
CA ARG A 6 -16.52 -6.27 -51.56
C ARG A 6 -15.44 -7.16 -52.19
N CYS A 7 -15.69 -8.45 -52.36
CA CYS A 7 -14.69 -9.39 -52.89
C CYS A 7 -14.96 -9.86 -54.33
N GLY A 8 -16.11 -9.53 -54.91
CA GLY A 8 -16.47 -9.91 -56.28
C GLY A 8 -16.82 -11.38 -56.49
N ILE A 9 -16.89 -12.20 -55.44
CA ILE A 9 -17.20 -13.64 -55.52
C ILE A 9 -18.73 -13.84 -55.58
N GLU A 10 -19.18 -14.81 -56.38
CA GLU A 10 -20.59 -15.24 -56.39
C GLU A 10 -20.94 -16.06 -55.15
N VAL A 11 -22.01 -15.66 -54.47
CA VAL A 11 -22.49 -16.27 -53.23
C VAL A 11 -24.00 -16.48 -53.26
N THR A 12 -24.51 -17.27 -52.32
CA THR A 12 -25.93 -17.56 -52.17
C THR A 12 -26.71 -16.41 -51.54
N GLU A 13 -26.10 -15.69 -50.59
CA GLU A 13 -26.73 -14.61 -49.83
C GLU A 13 -25.73 -13.54 -49.40
N LEU A 14 -26.23 -12.35 -49.08
CA LEU A 14 -25.48 -11.23 -48.52
C LEU A 14 -26.03 -10.88 -47.14
N HIS A 15 -25.15 -10.43 -46.26
CA HIS A 15 -25.48 -10.03 -44.90
C HIS A 15 -25.24 -8.53 -44.72
N ALA A 16 -26.12 -7.87 -43.99
CA ALA A 16 -25.98 -6.48 -43.62
C ALA A 16 -24.72 -6.26 -42.77
N VAL A 17 -24.03 -5.14 -43.01
CA VAL A 17 -22.93 -4.69 -42.15
C VAL A 17 -23.51 -3.80 -41.05
N ASP A 18 -23.37 -4.22 -39.80
CA ASP A 18 -23.86 -3.46 -38.64
C ASP A 18 -23.26 -2.05 -38.60
N SER A 19 -24.07 -1.05 -38.26
CA SER A 19 -23.65 0.36 -38.16
C SER A 19 -22.48 0.58 -37.21
N ASP A 20 -22.42 -0.19 -36.11
CA ASP A 20 -21.31 -0.18 -35.16
C ASP A 20 -19.99 -0.66 -35.76
N LEU A 21 -20.06 -1.66 -36.65
CA LEU A 21 -18.88 -2.19 -37.35
C LEU A 21 -18.41 -1.19 -38.41
N VAL A 22 -19.35 -0.56 -39.14
CA VAL A 22 -19.06 0.50 -40.10
C VAL A 22 -18.37 1.69 -39.42
N SER A 23 -18.90 2.18 -38.30
CA SER A 23 -18.31 3.29 -37.54
C SER A 23 -16.88 2.98 -37.07
N LYS A 24 -16.64 1.76 -36.55
CA LYS A 24 -15.32 1.31 -36.13
C LYS A 24 -14.32 1.27 -37.29
N LEU A 25 -14.70 0.71 -38.43
CA LEU A 25 -13.81 0.59 -39.59
C LEU A 25 -13.56 1.93 -40.29
N GLN A 26 -14.55 2.82 -40.32
CA GLN A 26 -14.38 4.20 -40.78
C GLN A 26 -13.35 4.97 -39.96
N SER A 27 -13.33 4.77 -38.63
CA SER A 27 -12.30 5.37 -37.76
C SER A 27 -10.88 4.84 -38.03
N MET A 28 -10.76 3.71 -38.73
CA MET A 28 -9.51 3.10 -39.16
C MET A 28 -9.12 3.44 -40.61
N GLY A 29 -9.88 4.32 -41.28
CA GLY A 29 -9.62 4.75 -42.66
C GLY A 29 -10.29 3.90 -43.75
N GLU A 30 -11.07 2.87 -43.42
CA GLU A 30 -11.96 2.21 -44.39
C GLU A 30 -13.17 3.11 -44.65
N SER A 31 -13.09 3.93 -45.70
CA SER A 31 -14.22 4.69 -46.22
C SER A 31 -14.94 3.89 -47.30
N SER A 32 -16.27 4.06 -47.42
CA SER A 32 -17.14 3.42 -48.43
C SER A 32 -17.37 1.89 -48.31
N LEU A 33 -17.77 1.40 -47.13
CA LEU A 33 -18.21 0.01 -46.97
C LEU A 33 -19.60 -0.22 -47.60
N PRO A 34 -19.80 -1.28 -48.41
CA PRO A 34 -21.11 -1.65 -48.93
C PRO A 34 -22.08 -2.02 -47.80
N ALA A 35 -23.36 -1.71 -47.96
CA ALA A 35 -24.40 -2.01 -46.96
C ALA A 35 -24.58 -3.52 -46.70
N GLN A 36 -24.30 -4.36 -47.69
CA GLN A 36 -24.40 -5.82 -47.59
C GLN A 36 -23.20 -6.51 -48.26
N ILE A 37 -22.66 -7.55 -47.63
CA ILE A 37 -21.48 -8.30 -48.09
C ILE A 37 -21.62 -9.80 -47.78
N CYS A 38 -20.79 -10.66 -48.36
CA CYS A 38 -20.81 -12.09 -48.06
C CYS A 38 -20.31 -12.41 -46.63
N ALA A 39 -20.66 -13.59 -46.11
CA ALA A 39 -20.31 -14.05 -44.77
C ALA A 39 -18.79 -14.04 -44.50
N GLY A 40 -17.98 -14.47 -45.48
CA GLY A 40 -16.52 -14.47 -45.37
C GLY A 40 -15.95 -13.06 -45.17
N CYS A 41 -16.38 -12.11 -46.01
CA CYS A 41 -16.00 -10.70 -45.88
C CYS A 41 -16.43 -10.11 -44.53
N LEU A 42 -17.63 -10.43 -44.05
CA LEU A 42 -18.12 -9.94 -42.76
C LEU A 42 -17.31 -10.50 -41.58
N SER A 43 -16.97 -11.79 -41.61
CA SER A 43 -16.09 -12.43 -40.63
C SER A 43 -14.71 -11.75 -40.58
N ASP A 44 -14.12 -11.47 -41.74
CA ASP A 44 -12.79 -10.84 -41.80
C ASP A 44 -12.82 -9.41 -41.29
N LEU A 45 -13.84 -8.62 -41.63
CA LEU A 45 -14.05 -7.29 -41.07
C LEU A 45 -14.22 -7.30 -39.55
N ARG A 46 -14.99 -8.26 -39.01
CA ARG A 46 -15.14 -8.45 -37.56
C ARG A 46 -13.81 -8.79 -36.89
N LYS A 47 -12.98 -9.64 -37.50
CA LYS A 47 -11.63 -9.96 -36.99
C LYS A 47 -10.71 -8.74 -36.98
N THR A 48 -10.73 -7.93 -38.04
CA THR A 48 -9.93 -6.70 -38.14
C THR A 48 -10.35 -5.66 -37.08
N ALA A 49 -11.65 -5.41 -36.94
CA ALA A 49 -12.18 -4.51 -35.91
C ALA A 49 -11.90 -5.01 -34.48
N GLY A 50 -11.95 -6.33 -34.27
CA GLY A 50 -11.59 -6.96 -32.99
C GLY A 50 -10.11 -6.78 -32.62
N ARG A 51 -9.19 -6.96 -33.57
CA ARG A 51 -7.74 -6.75 -33.38
C ARG A 51 -7.41 -5.29 -33.05
N ALA A 52 -8.05 -4.34 -33.72
CA ALA A 52 -7.83 -2.91 -33.45
C ALA A 52 -8.29 -2.50 -32.04
N THR A 53 -9.45 -3.00 -31.60
CA THR A 53 -9.98 -2.73 -30.26
C THR A 53 -9.07 -3.35 -29.17
N GLY A 54 -8.58 -4.56 -29.39
CA GLY A 54 -7.60 -5.20 -28.48
C GLY A 54 -6.26 -4.45 -28.41
N GLY A 55 -5.76 -3.95 -29.54
CA GLY A 55 -4.54 -3.13 -29.59
C GLY A 55 -4.68 -1.79 -28.84
N ALA A 56 -5.81 -1.09 -29.00
CA ALA A 56 -6.08 0.16 -28.29
C ALA A 56 -6.20 -0.05 -26.77
N LEU A 57 -6.85 -1.12 -26.33
CA LEU A 57 -6.98 -1.45 -24.92
C LEU A 57 -5.62 -1.78 -24.27
N LEU A 58 -4.79 -2.58 -24.95
CA LEU A 58 -3.42 -2.87 -24.51
C LEU A 58 -2.54 -1.61 -24.48
N ALA A 59 -2.66 -0.71 -25.46
CA ALA A 59 -1.95 0.57 -25.46
C ALA A 59 -2.38 1.45 -24.29
N GLN A 60 -3.68 1.48 -23.97
CA GLN A 60 -4.20 2.22 -22.82
C GLN A 60 -3.71 1.63 -21.49
N GLU A 61 -3.66 0.31 -21.36
CA GLU A 61 -3.11 -0.37 -20.17
C GLU A 61 -1.62 -0.07 -20.00
N ARG A 62 -0.83 -0.18 -21.07
CA ARG A 62 0.60 0.18 -21.07
C ARG A 62 0.81 1.65 -20.68
N ALA A 63 0.00 2.56 -21.22
CA ALA A 63 0.07 3.98 -20.86
C ALA A 63 -0.24 4.21 -19.37
N LYS A 64 -1.25 3.52 -18.82
CA LYS A 64 -1.57 3.55 -17.38
C LYS A 64 -0.43 3.01 -16.53
N GLU A 65 0.20 1.92 -16.93
CA GLU A 65 1.36 1.34 -16.23
C GLU A 65 2.57 2.26 -16.27
N GLN A 66 2.89 2.82 -17.46
CA GLN A 66 3.98 3.79 -17.62
C GLN A 66 3.75 5.03 -16.76
N HIS A 67 2.53 5.55 -16.71
CA HIS A 67 2.17 6.67 -15.85
C HIS A 67 2.38 6.34 -14.36
N ARG A 68 1.95 5.16 -13.90
CA ARG A 68 2.21 4.70 -12.51
C ARG A 68 3.71 4.62 -12.20
N LEU A 69 4.51 4.08 -13.13
CA LEU A 69 5.97 4.01 -12.99
C LEU A 69 6.62 5.39 -12.92
N GLN A 70 6.14 6.35 -13.71
CA GLN A 70 6.63 7.72 -13.68
C GLN A 70 6.32 8.41 -12.34
N LEU A 71 5.08 8.27 -11.86
CA LEU A 71 4.68 8.77 -10.53
C LEU A 71 5.55 8.17 -9.42
N TRP A 72 5.77 6.85 -9.47
CA TRP A 72 6.65 6.17 -8.53
C TRP A 72 8.06 6.76 -8.52
N LYS A 73 8.69 6.95 -9.68
CA LYS A 73 10.04 7.54 -9.77
C LYS A 73 10.10 8.96 -9.17
N ASN A 74 9.08 9.79 -9.40
CA ASN A 74 9.06 11.18 -8.98
C ASN A 74 8.67 11.40 -7.51
N ARG A 75 8.08 10.39 -6.84
CA ARG A 75 7.55 10.52 -5.46
C ARG A 75 8.59 11.03 -4.44
N VAL A 76 9.85 10.66 -4.61
CA VAL A 76 10.93 11.00 -3.67
C VAL A 76 11.19 12.52 -3.65
N GLN A 77 11.01 13.19 -4.79
CA GLN A 77 11.19 14.64 -4.89
C GLN A 77 10.18 15.40 -4.01
N LEU A 78 8.94 14.88 -3.88
CA LEU A 78 7.92 15.47 -3.01
C LEU A 78 8.35 15.44 -1.55
N ILE A 79 8.95 14.34 -1.10
CA ILE A 79 9.46 14.21 0.28
C ILE A 79 10.62 15.17 0.52
N LYS A 80 11.57 15.27 -0.44
CA LYS A 80 12.68 16.22 -0.35
C LYS A 80 12.18 17.65 -0.23
N ARG A 81 11.26 18.06 -1.11
CA ARG A 81 10.64 19.38 -1.10
C ARG A 81 9.89 19.66 0.21
N ALA A 82 9.09 18.70 0.69
CA ALA A 82 8.37 18.84 1.95
C ALA A 82 9.31 19.06 3.13
N ARG A 83 10.43 18.33 3.21
CA ARG A 83 11.43 18.48 4.28
C ARG A 83 12.13 19.84 4.23
N THR A 84 12.45 20.36 3.05
CA THR A 84 12.97 21.72 2.89
C THR A 84 11.96 22.74 3.40
N MET A 85 10.70 22.62 3.02
CA MET A 85 9.62 23.51 3.49
C MET A 85 9.41 23.42 5.01
N MET A 86 9.57 22.24 5.60
CA MET A 86 9.56 22.07 7.05
C MET A 86 10.70 22.85 7.73
N SER A 87 11.92 22.84 7.17
CA SER A 87 13.05 23.63 7.70
C SER A 87 12.85 25.13 7.56
N GLU A 88 12.16 25.55 6.49
CA GLU A 88 11.78 26.95 6.24
C GLU A 88 10.54 27.39 7.04
N LYS A 89 9.95 26.50 7.85
CA LYS A 89 8.70 26.70 8.60
C LYS A 89 7.48 26.98 7.71
N ASN A 90 7.54 26.66 6.42
CA ASN A 90 6.41 26.75 5.51
C ASN A 90 5.55 25.47 5.59
N TYR A 91 4.81 25.34 6.69
CA TYR A 91 4.09 24.12 7.02
C TYR A 91 2.93 23.80 6.07
N SER A 92 2.26 24.81 5.52
CA SER A 92 1.15 24.62 4.57
C SER A 92 1.63 23.96 3.28
N GLU A 93 2.72 24.47 2.70
CA GLU A 93 3.30 23.91 1.47
C GLU A 93 3.94 22.54 1.72
N ALA A 94 4.54 22.33 2.90
CA ALA A 94 5.03 21.03 3.33
C ALA A 94 3.89 19.99 3.37
N ALA A 95 2.74 20.34 3.97
CA ALA A 95 1.57 19.46 4.02
C ALA A 95 1.06 19.11 2.62
N VAL A 96 0.95 20.09 1.71
CA VAL A 96 0.54 19.84 0.32
C VAL A 96 1.49 18.85 -0.37
N SER A 97 2.80 18.99 -0.16
CA SER A 97 3.80 18.09 -0.74
C SER A 97 3.69 16.67 -0.17
N TYR A 98 3.46 16.54 1.14
CA TYR A 98 3.23 15.26 1.80
C TYR A 98 1.94 14.58 1.35
N GLU A 99 0.85 15.32 1.20
CA GLU A 99 -0.42 14.77 0.71
C GLU A 99 -0.32 14.31 -0.75
N LYS A 100 0.37 15.06 -1.60
CA LYS A 100 0.67 14.64 -2.98
C LYS A 100 1.45 13.33 -3.00
N TYR A 101 2.42 13.18 -2.10
CA TYR A 101 3.18 11.94 -1.98
C TYR A 101 2.28 10.76 -1.61
N LEU A 102 1.43 10.91 -0.58
CA LEU A 102 0.48 9.86 -0.19
C LEU A 102 -0.50 9.55 -1.32
N LYS A 103 -0.95 10.57 -2.06
CA LYS A 103 -1.85 10.39 -3.20
C LYS A 103 -1.21 9.60 -4.34
N ILE A 104 0.07 9.84 -4.62
CA ILE A 104 0.83 9.05 -5.59
C ILE A 104 0.86 7.58 -5.17
N LEU A 105 1.12 7.29 -3.89
CA LEU A 105 1.12 5.91 -3.41
C LEU A 105 -0.26 5.26 -3.59
N GLU A 106 -1.35 5.95 -3.25
CA GLU A 106 -2.71 5.43 -3.47
C GLU A 106 -2.95 5.05 -4.94
N ILE A 107 -2.49 5.88 -5.89
CA ILE A 107 -2.63 5.62 -7.33
C ILE A 107 -1.77 4.43 -7.76
N VAL A 108 -0.53 4.36 -7.29
CA VAL A 108 0.42 3.28 -7.61
C VAL A 108 -0.07 1.94 -7.09
N PHE A 109 -0.66 1.92 -5.89
CA PHE A 109 -1.23 0.71 -5.28
C PHE A 109 -2.68 0.43 -5.72
N GLY A 110 -3.29 1.28 -6.55
CA GLY A 110 -4.63 1.07 -7.06
C GLY A 110 -5.73 1.16 -6.00
N CYS A 111 -5.55 2.00 -4.97
CA CYS A 111 -6.57 2.25 -3.95
C CYS A 111 -7.87 2.79 -4.58
N LYS A 112 -9.01 2.27 -4.12
CA LYS A 112 -10.33 2.82 -4.47
C LYS A 112 -10.53 4.21 -3.84
N LYS A 113 -11.48 4.99 -4.36
CA LYS A 113 -11.82 6.30 -3.79
C LYS A 113 -12.26 6.12 -2.32
N GLY A 114 -11.60 6.82 -1.40
CA GLY A 114 -11.84 6.73 0.05
C GLY A 114 -11.14 5.55 0.74
N GLN A 115 -10.42 4.70 0.02
CA GLN A 115 -9.60 3.65 0.60
C GLN A 115 -8.24 4.22 1.01
N PHE A 116 -7.86 4.01 2.27
CA PHE A 116 -6.54 4.39 2.78
C PHE A 116 -5.49 3.34 2.44
N LEU A 117 -4.23 3.78 2.38
CA LEU A 117 -3.06 2.90 2.33
C LEU A 117 -3.02 2.02 3.59
N THR A 118 -2.59 0.78 3.41
CA THR A 118 -2.38 -0.17 4.52
C THR A 118 -0.96 -0.73 4.46
N PRO A 119 -0.33 -1.06 5.60
CA PRO A 119 1.02 -1.62 5.61
C PRO A 119 1.18 -2.90 4.79
N GLU A 120 0.10 -3.69 4.67
CA GLU A 120 0.04 -4.93 3.90
C GLU A 120 0.39 -4.72 2.42
N MET A 121 0.10 -3.55 1.87
CA MET A 121 0.38 -3.21 0.47
C MET A 121 1.88 -3.08 0.17
N PHE A 122 2.72 -2.98 1.20
CA PHE A 122 4.16 -2.73 1.10
C PHE A 122 5.03 -3.96 1.42
N LYS A 123 4.43 -5.16 1.54
CA LYS A 123 5.11 -6.38 1.98
C LYS A 123 6.16 -6.94 1.02
N ASP A 124 6.15 -6.53 -0.25
CA ASP A 124 7.19 -6.93 -1.20
C ASP A 124 8.53 -6.28 -0.81
N ASN A 125 9.62 -7.07 -0.75
CA ASN A 125 10.92 -6.65 -0.22
C ASN A 125 11.49 -5.33 -0.79
N ALA A 126 11.07 -4.91 -1.99
CA ALA A 126 11.46 -3.62 -2.58
C ALA A 126 10.74 -2.38 -1.99
N ARG A 127 9.73 -2.57 -1.13
CA ARG A 127 8.81 -1.51 -0.67
C ARG A 127 8.73 -1.36 0.84
N THR A 128 9.39 -2.22 1.63
CA THR A 128 9.41 -2.13 3.09
C THR A 128 10.15 -0.88 3.61
N SER A 129 11.14 -0.37 2.88
CA SER A 129 11.77 0.92 3.18
C SER A 129 10.78 2.10 3.08
N GLU A 130 9.81 2.00 2.17
CA GLU A 130 8.77 3.01 1.96
C GLU A 130 7.84 3.12 3.17
N LEU A 131 7.62 2.04 3.94
CA LEU A 131 6.85 2.09 5.20
C LEU A 131 7.42 3.13 6.16
N THR A 132 8.75 3.22 6.24
CA THR A 132 9.45 4.19 7.09
C THR A 132 9.22 5.62 6.60
N VAL A 133 9.22 5.82 5.28
CA VAL A 133 8.91 7.11 4.67
C VAL A 133 7.48 7.50 4.98
N VAL A 134 6.51 6.63 4.73
CA VAL A 134 5.08 6.86 5.02
C VAL A 134 4.84 7.17 6.50
N ALA A 135 5.46 6.43 7.42
CA ALA A 135 5.38 6.73 8.85
C ALA A 135 5.97 8.11 9.19
N SER A 136 7.12 8.47 8.61
CA SER A 136 7.70 9.81 8.83
C SER A 136 6.80 10.93 8.29
N VAL A 137 6.13 10.70 7.16
CA VAL A 137 5.18 11.65 6.55
C VAL A 137 3.97 11.85 7.46
N TYR A 138 3.34 10.77 7.94
CA TYR A 138 2.20 10.91 8.84
C TYR A 138 2.58 11.55 10.18
N TRP A 139 3.80 11.33 10.68
CA TRP A 139 4.30 12.03 11.86
C TRP A 139 4.43 13.54 11.64
N ASP A 140 4.92 13.96 10.48
CA ASP A 140 5.02 15.37 10.15
C ASP A 140 3.64 16.01 9.95
N LEU A 141 2.74 15.35 9.20
CA LEU A 141 1.37 15.80 9.03
C LEU A 141 0.62 15.90 10.36
N LEU A 142 0.82 14.94 11.28
CA LEU A 142 0.24 14.98 12.62
C LEU A 142 0.61 16.25 13.39
N ARG A 143 1.86 16.72 13.23
CA ARG A 143 2.36 17.96 13.85
C ARG A 143 1.90 19.21 13.10
N ILE A 144 1.93 19.20 11.77
CA ILE A 144 1.46 20.33 10.96
C ILE A 144 -0.01 20.62 11.23
N TYR A 145 -0.86 19.59 11.29
CA TYR A 145 -2.28 19.77 11.55
C TYR A 145 -2.63 20.14 12.99
N ASP A 146 -1.69 19.99 13.93
CA ASP A 146 -1.87 20.49 15.31
C ASP A 146 -1.87 22.04 15.39
N THR A 147 -1.41 22.72 14.33
CA THR A 147 -1.32 24.19 14.30
C THR A 147 -2.69 24.89 14.39
N SER A 148 -3.79 24.23 14.04
CA SER A 148 -5.14 24.80 14.06
C SER A 148 -6.23 23.74 14.15
N ASP A 149 -7.28 24.01 14.92
CA ASP A 149 -8.43 23.08 15.09
C ASP A 149 -9.21 22.87 13.80
N LYS A 150 -9.07 23.79 12.84
CA LYS A 150 -9.61 23.61 11.48
C LYS A 150 -9.12 22.30 10.84
N TYR A 151 -7.96 21.80 11.25
CA TYR A 151 -7.37 20.58 10.72
C TYR A 151 -7.56 19.36 11.62
N ALA A 152 -8.39 19.44 12.67
CA ALA A 152 -8.55 18.36 13.65
C ALA A 152 -8.92 17.01 13.02
N GLU A 153 -9.81 16.99 12.01
CA GLU A 153 -10.17 15.76 11.30
C GLU A 153 -8.97 15.17 10.54
N ARG A 154 -8.24 16.01 9.80
CA ARG A 154 -7.01 15.59 9.08
C ARG A 154 -5.93 15.12 10.05
N GLN A 155 -5.80 15.78 11.20
CA GLN A 155 -4.89 15.38 12.28
C GLN A 155 -5.26 14.00 12.84
N GLN A 156 -6.54 13.73 13.06
CA GLN A 156 -7.02 12.44 13.55
C GLN A 156 -6.80 11.31 12.54
N ILE A 157 -6.98 11.60 11.24
CA ILE A 157 -6.64 10.65 10.16
C ILE A 157 -5.14 10.36 10.17
N ALA A 158 -4.29 11.40 10.23
CA ALA A 158 -2.85 11.24 10.29
C ALA A 158 -2.41 10.42 11.52
N ALA A 159 -3.01 10.67 12.69
CA ALA A 159 -2.78 9.88 13.91
C ALA A 159 -3.12 8.40 13.73
N ARG A 160 -4.30 8.09 13.17
CA ARG A 160 -4.76 6.71 12.94
C ARG A 160 -3.89 5.99 11.92
N GLN A 161 -3.51 6.67 10.85
CA GLN A 161 -2.63 6.11 9.83
C GLN A 161 -1.21 5.92 10.38
N LEU A 162 -0.66 6.90 11.08
CA LEU A 162 0.65 6.77 11.73
C LEU A 162 0.69 5.54 12.64
N ALA A 163 -0.31 5.33 13.48
CA ALA A 163 -0.38 4.17 14.37
C ALA A 163 -0.31 2.83 13.60
N GLN A 164 -0.91 2.75 12.41
CA GLN A 164 -0.88 1.56 11.55
C GLN A 164 0.50 1.32 10.96
N PHE A 165 1.14 2.35 10.43
CA PHE A 165 2.43 2.23 9.74
C PHE A 165 3.61 2.14 10.70
N VAL A 166 3.67 2.99 11.73
CA VAL A 166 4.89 3.23 12.51
C VAL A 166 5.45 1.97 13.18
N ARG A 167 4.59 1.05 13.63
CA ARG A 167 5.00 -0.20 14.32
C ARG A 167 5.89 -1.12 13.50
N PHE A 168 5.83 -0.94 12.20
CA PHE A 168 6.47 -1.78 11.20
C PHE A 168 7.77 -1.17 10.69
N THR A 169 8.19 -0.06 11.31
CA THR A 169 9.33 0.75 10.88
C THR A 169 10.39 0.77 11.97
N PRO A 170 11.69 0.87 11.61
CA PRO A 170 12.76 1.00 12.59
C PRO A 170 12.64 2.26 13.45
N ILE A 171 11.98 3.31 12.95
CA ILE A 171 11.82 4.61 13.64
C ILE A 171 10.76 4.60 14.74
N PHE A 172 10.10 3.45 15.01
CA PHE A 172 9.06 3.35 16.02
C PHE A 172 9.44 3.92 17.40
N PRO A 173 10.57 3.52 18.03
CA PRO A 173 10.89 3.98 19.37
C PRO A 173 11.05 5.50 19.43
N ASP A 174 11.69 6.08 18.41
CA ASP A 174 11.93 7.52 18.33
C ASP A 174 10.63 8.31 18.15
N ILE A 175 9.72 7.82 17.30
CA ILE A 175 8.42 8.46 17.09
C ILE A 175 7.58 8.43 18.36
N ILE A 176 7.57 7.31 19.09
CA ILE A 176 6.85 7.22 20.37
C ILE A 176 7.42 8.21 21.39
N LYS A 177 8.75 8.24 21.58
CA LYS A 177 9.41 9.19 22.48
C LYS A 177 9.08 10.64 22.11
N LYS A 178 9.15 10.98 20.82
CA LYS A 178 8.79 12.32 20.33
C LYS A 178 7.32 12.63 20.57
N ALA A 179 6.42 11.68 20.37
CA ALA A 179 4.99 11.85 20.62
C ALA A 179 4.68 12.06 22.09
N GLU A 180 5.28 11.29 23.00
CA GLU A 180 5.13 11.46 24.45
C GLU A 180 5.57 12.86 24.91
N ALA A 181 6.68 13.37 24.36
CA ALA A 181 7.11 14.74 24.61
C ALA A 181 6.15 15.76 24.00
N PHE A 182 5.68 15.51 22.77
CA PHE A 182 4.80 16.40 22.02
C PHE A 182 3.42 16.59 22.68
N VAL A 183 2.88 15.56 23.36
CA VAL A 183 1.58 15.64 24.08
C VAL A 183 1.49 16.86 25.00
N ARG A 184 2.59 17.24 25.66
CA ARG A 184 2.60 18.33 26.65
C ARG A 184 2.43 19.72 26.02
N GLN A 185 2.84 19.86 24.77
CA GLN A 185 2.86 21.14 24.05
C GLN A 185 1.87 21.16 22.86
N SER A 186 1.17 20.05 22.61
CA SER A 186 0.22 19.94 21.50
C SER A 186 -1.07 20.69 21.80
N ARG A 187 -1.65 21.30 20.78
CA ARG A 187 -2.97 21.94 20.83
C ARG A 187 -4.08 20.91 21.05
N ASN A 188 -3.95 19.72 20.44
CA ASN A 188 -4.91 18.63 20.53
C ASN A 188 -4.33 17.38 21.24
N PRO A 189 -4.09 17.43 22.56
CA PRO A 189 -3.46 16.33 23.29
C PRO A 189 -4.27 15.04 23.28
N ALA A 190 -5.60 15.12 23.14
CA ALA A 190 -6.47 13.95 23.00
C ALA A 190 -6.14 13.14 21.73
N ILE A 191 -5.85 13.82 20.61
CA ILE A 191 -5.50 13.16 19.34
C ILE A 191 -4.14 12.46 19.47
N ILE A 192 -3.16 13.12 20.08
CA ILE A 192 -1.83 12.52 20.28
C ILE A 192 -1.90 11.32 21.24
N LYS A 193 -2.69 11.41 22.32
CA LYS A 193 -2.97 10.28 23.21
C LYS A 193 -3.65 9.11 22.47
N SER A 194 -4.59 9.40 21.56
CA SER A 194 -5.23 8.37 20.73
C SER A 194 -4.23 7.67 19.80
N PHE A 195 -3.29 8.42 19.21
CA PHE A 195 -2.18 7.86 18.44
C PHE A 195 -1.33 6.93 19.32
N LEU A 196 -0.86 7.40 20.48
CA LEU A 196 -0.02 6.62 21.39
C LEU A 196 -0.72 5.32 21.82
N LYS A 197 -2.01 5.39 22.16
CA LYS A 197 -2.84 4.22 22.48
C LYS A 197 -2.92 3.26 21.29
N GLY A 198 -3.28 3.76 20.10
CA GLY A 198 -3.40 2.92 18.90
C GLY A 198 -2.07 2.28 18.46
N ALA A 199 -0.96 2.99 18.60
CA ALA A 199 0.38 2.48 18.31
C ALA A 199 0.82 1.40 19.32
N ALA A 200 0.44 1.55 20.59
CA ALA A 200 0.73 0.58 21.65
C ALA A 200 -0.13 -0.69 21.56
N GLU A 201 -1.46 -0.55 21.37
CA GLU A 201 -2.40 -1.67 21.29
C GLU A 201 -2.04 -2.64 20.16
N GLN A 202 -1.53 -2.08 19.08
CA GLN A 202 -1.22 -2.82 17.88
C GLN A 202 0.29 -3.08 17.70
N ARG A 203 1.13 -2.78 18.70
CA ARG A 203 2.54 -3.19 18.69
C ARG A 203 2.61 -4.72 18.69
N PRO A 204 3.48 -5.32 17.88
CA PRO A 204 3.67 -6.75 17.96
C PRO A 204 4.25 -7.19 19.31
N ARG A 205 3.45 -7.90 20.10
CA ARG A 205 3.77 -8.30 21.48
C ARG A 205 4.58 -9.60 21.55
N CYS A 206 5.78 -9.57 20.96
CA CYS A 206 6.78 -10.64 21.02
C CYS A 206 8.18 -10.03 21.22
N PHE A 207 8.43 -9.41 22.38
CA PHE A 207 9.62 -8.59 22.64
C PHE A 207 10.94 -9.36 22.55
N ILE A 208 11.04 -10.54 23.19
CA ILE A 208 12.26 -11.35 23.16
C ILE A 208 12.57 -11.80 21.73
N ALA A 209 11.57 -12.29 20.99
CA ALA A 209 11.76 -12.73 19.61
C ALA A 209 12.13 -11.56 18.68
N THR A 210 11.46 -10.42 18.81
CA THR A 210 11.78 -9.20 18.03
C THR A 210 13.20 -8.72 18.29
N SER A 211 13.66 -8.75 19.55
CA SER A 211 15.04 -8.39 19.93
C SER A 211 16.05 -9.41 19.41
N ALA A 212 15.78 -10.71 19.56
CA ALA A 212 16.68 -11.77 19.12
C ALA A 212 16.88 -11.76 17.60
N PHE A 213 15.81 -11.65 16.82
CA PHE A 213 15.87 -11.62 15.35
C PHE A 213 16.10 -10.23 14.76
N GLU A 214 16.19 -9.21 15.62
CA GLU A 214 16.47 -7.81 15.25
C GLU A 214 15.50 -7.24 14.21
N SER A 215 14.32 -7.88 14.10
CA SER A 215 13.31 -7.53 13.13
C SER A 215 11.95 -8.02 13.61
N PRO A 216 10.95 -7.13 13.71
CA PRO A 216 9.58 -7.56 13.97
C PRO A 216 8.98 -8.31 12.78
N TRP A 217 9.68 -8.38 11.65
CA TRP A 217 9.24 -8.97 10.39
C TRP A 217 9.90 -10.31 10.06
N ALA A 218 10.86 -10.75 10.87
CA ALA A 218 11.44 -12.08 10.70
C ALA A 218 10.32 -13.14 10.70
N LEU A 219 10.45 -14.12 9.80
CA LEU A 219 9.46 -15.19 9.60
C LEU A 219 9.15 -15.90 10.93
N GLU A 220 10.19 -16.19 11.71
CA GLU A 220 10.08 -16.82 13.03
C GLU A 220 9.22 -15.98 13.99
N VAL A 221 9.39 -14.66 13.97
CA VAL A 221 8.62 -13.73 14.82
C VAL A 221 7.16 -13.70 14.39
N GLN A 222 6.87 -13.79 13.10
CA GLN A 222 5.49 -13.85 12.59
C GLN A 222 4.80 -15.16 12.96
N LEU A 223 5.51 -16.29 12.84
CA LEU A 223 4.99 -17.61 13.23
C LEU A 223 4.68 -17.68 14.73
N LEU A 224 5.57 -17.18 15.58
CA LEU A 224 5.35 -17.10 17.02
C LEU A 224 4.13 -16.22 17.38
N ARG A 225 3.91 -15.12 16.65
CA ARG A 225 2.73 -14.27 16.84
C ARG A 225 1.46 -14.99 16.41
N HIS A 226 1.50 -15.68 15.26
CA HIS A 226 0.36 -16.45 14.80
C HIS A 226 -0.03 -17.50 15.83
N PHE A 227 0.92 -18.29 16.34
CA PHE A 227 0.68 -19.26 17.41
C PHE A 227 0.10 -18.61 18.68
N ARG A 228 0.65 -17.47 19.10
CA ARG A 228 0.11 -16.70 20.23
C ARG A 228 -1.37 -16.34 20.01
N ASP A 229 -1.71 -15.84 18.83
CA ASP A 229 -3.04 -15.31 18.55
C ASP A 229 -4.06 -16.42 18.23
N SER A 230 -3.66 -17.50 17.57
CA SER A 230 -4.54 -18.60 17.16
C SER A 230 -4.67 -19.69 18.23
N SER A 231 -3.61 -19.99 18.98
CA SER A 231 -3.56 -21.13 19.91
C SER A 231 -3.64 -20.70 21.38
N LEU A 232 -2.91 -19.65 21.77
CA LEU A 232 -2.87 -19.21 23.18
C LEU A 232 -4.02 -18.27 23.55
N LYS A 233 -4.30 -17.26 22.72
CA LYS A 233 -5.31 -16.21 23.02
C LYS A 233 -6.74 -16.72 23.25
N PRO A 234 -7.24 -17.78 22.56
CA PRO A 234 -8.59 -18.30 22.81
C PRO A 234 -8.78 -18.84 24.23
N HIS A 235 -7.72 -19.37 24.86
CA HIS A 235 -7.79 -20.05 26.16
C HIS A 235 -7.44 -19.11 27.32
N ALA A 236 -8.11 -19.29 28.48
CA ALA A 236 -7.87 -18.45 29.67
C ALA A 236 -6.42 -18.56 30.19
N ALA A 237 -5.87 -19.77 30.23
CA ALA A 237 -4.47 -20.01 30.60
C ALA A 237 -3.50 -19.35 29.62
N GLY A 238 -3.78 -19.42 28.32
CA GLY A 238 -2.96 -18.75 27.31
C GLY A 238 -3.01 -17.22 27.43
N ARG A 239 -4.17 -16.62 27.74
CA ARG A 239 -4.26 -15.18 28.05
C ARG A 239 -3.48 -14.77 29.30
N LEU A 240 -3.39 -15.64 30.32
CA LEU A 240 -2.57 -15.39 31.50
C LEU A 240 -1.07 -15.45 31.13
N PHE A 241 -0.66 -16.48 30.40
CA PHE A 241 0.71 -16.60 29.89
C PHE A 241 1.13 -15.37 29.06
N ILE A 242 0.28 -14.95 28.11
CA ILE A 242 0.53 -13.76 27.29
C ILE A 242 0.72 -12.52 28.16
N ARG A 243 -0.14 -12.31 29.17
CA ARG A 243 -0.03 -11.17 30.09
C ARG A 243 1.26 -11.20 30.90
N CYS A 244 1.63 -12.36 31.44
CA CYS A 244 2.90 -12.53 32.16
C CYS A 244 4.09 -12.24 31.24
N TYR A 245 4.09 -12.82 30.04
CA TYR A 245 5.12 -12.60 29.04
C TYR A 245 5.22 -11.13 28.63
N GLU A 246 4.11 -10.45 28.35
CA GLU A 246 4.11 -9.02 27.99
C GLU A 246 4.60 -8.11 29.12
N LYS A 247 4.39 -8.52 30.38
CA LYS A 247 4.86 -7.78 31.55
C LYS A 247 6.37 -7.95 31.77
N THR A 248 6.92 -9.15 31.57
CA THR A 248 8.33 -9.45 31.89
C THR A 248 9.28 -9.32 30.70
N SER A 249 8.81 -9.66 29.49
CA SER A 249 9.63 -9.71 28.28
C SER A 249 10.27 -8.38 27.86
N PRO A 250 9.72 -7.17 28.10
CA PRO A 250 10.39 -5.93 27.72
C PRO A 250 11.71 -5.68 28.47
N ALA A 251 11.79 -6.09 29.74
CA ALA A 251 13.04 -5.98 30.51
C ALA A 251 14.09 -6.96 29.97
N ILE A 252 13.68 -8.19 29.66
CA ILE A 252 14.54 -9.23 29.08
C ILE A 252 15.03 -8.83 27.69
N ALA A 253 14.15 -8.27 26.85
CA ALA A 253 14.51 -7.80 25.52
C ALA A 253 15.55 -6.66 25.58
N ARG A 254 15.39 -5.69 26.49
CA ARG A 254 16.41 -4.64 26.69
C ARG A 254 17.75 -5.19 27.18
N PHE A 255 17.74 -6.23 28.00
CA PHE A 255 18.97 -6.91 28.41
C PHE A 255 19.62 -7.64 27.24
N LEU A 256 18.83 -8.31 26.39
CA LEU A 256 19.31 -8.99 25.20
C LEU A 256 19.86 -8.02 24.15
N ASP A 257 19.24 -6.86 23.97
CA ASP A 257 19.71 -5.78 23.08
C ASP A 257 21.06 -5.17 23.52
N ARG A 258 21.43 -5.31 24.81
CA ARG A 258 22.74 -4.88 25.33
C ARG A 258 23.81 -5.98 25.21
N ASN A 259 23.41 -7.22 24.92
CA ASN A 259 24.26 -8.39 24.95
C ASN A 259 24.09 -9.20 23.65
N ASP A 260 24.61 -8.67 22.54
CA ASP A 260 24.44 -9.27 21.21
C ASP A 260 24.95 -10.72 21.12
N ALA A 261 25.95 -11.09 21.92
CA ALA A 261 26.48 -12.45 22.00
C ALA A 261 25.44 -13.51 22.41
N LEU A 262 24.37 -13.11 23.10
CA LEU A 262 23.29 -14.02 23.52
C LEU A 262 22.23 -14.22 22.42
N LYS A 263 22.13 -13.31 21.45
CA LYS A 263 21.11 -13.37 20.39
C LYS A 263 21.18 -14.66 19.57
N PRO A 264 22.35 -15.20 19.15
CA PRO A 264 22.42 -16.46 18.42
C PRO A 264 21.82 -17.65 19.17
N LEU A 265 22.06 -17.73 20.49
CA LEU A 265 21.49 -18.77 21.34
C LEU A 265 19.96 -18.65 21.40
N ILE A 266 19.46 -17.45 21.65
CA ILE A 266 18.01 -17.20 21.68
C ILE A 266 17.37 -17.49 20.32
N ARG A 267 18.01 -17.13 19.20
CA ARG A 267 17.54 -17.48 17.85
C ARG A 267 17.44 -19.01 17.66
N ALA A 268 18.42 -19.78 18.13
CA ALA A 268 18.41 -21.23 18.03
C ALA A 268 17.23 -21.84 18.82
N VAL A 269 17.03 -21.40 20.06
CA VAL A 269 15.91 -21.84 20.91
C VAL A 269 14.56 -21.47 20.27
N LEU A 270 14.42 -20.24 19.78
CA LEU A 270 13.18 -19.79 19.15
C LEU A 270 12.90 -20.52 17.83
N ARG A 271 13.92 -20.81 17.01
CA ARG A 271 13.76 -21.62 15.79
C ARG A 271 13.34 -23.04 16.11
N PHE A 272 13.88 -23.64 17.18
CA PHE A 272 13.43 -24.94 17.64
C PHE A 272 11.96 -24.90 18.06
N ALA A 273 11.55 -23.89 18.83
CA ALA A 273 10.16 -23.69 19.22
C ALA A 273 9.25 -23.51 18.00
N VAL A 274 9.65 -22.70 17.01
CA VAL A 274 8.92 -22.49 15.76
C VAL A 274 8.69 -23.81 15.01
N LYS A 275 9.71 -24.67 14.91
CA LYS A 275 9.58 -25.99 14.28
C LYS A 275 8.59 -26.93 14.99
N ARG A 276 8.26 -26.68 16.25
CA ARG A 276 7.34 -27.51 17.05
C ARG A 276 5.90 -27.02 17.01
N ILE A 277 5.68 -25.78 16.61
CA ILE A 277 4.35 -25.14 16.57
C ILE A 277 3.84 -24.92 15.14
N SER A 278 4.73 -24.96 14.14
CA SER A 278 4.40 -25.06 12.71
C SER A 278 4.08 -26.50 12.33
#